data_AF-A0A4U0XR94-F1
#
_entry.id   AF-A0A4U0XR94-F1
#
_cell.length_a   1.000
_cell.length_b   1.000
_cell.length_c   1.000
_cell.angle_alpha   90.00
_cell.angle_beta   90.00
_cell.angle_gamma   90.00
#
_symmetry.space_group_name_H-M   'P 1'
#
loop_
_entity.id
_entity.type
_entity.pdbx_description
1 polymer ?
#
loop_
_entity_poly.entity_id
_entity_poly.type
_entity_poly.pdbx_seq_one_letter_code
_entity_poly.pdbx_strand_id
1 'polypeptide(L)'
;RLGVIIGTVESLVTVDMLVGLRKTEDGATVKEYAPIPGMEPDFATQTIVDHVISEDQRFLEKEALPIEEDFPISAKAFFLGDVAYGRPMTVTGHLLGDRAECWVSMLLAREPEFGRDIVMQAERATPYTPSYRVAQMLNLHPLVLSKLTSAFNVLSSGLRLNLGLNLKFEAKKLKVLGYSRKNQSGWEYSQKAIDLLVQYMMRFPEFIARIGANPTGDGWEDTAFYPNPTEAKAKMKEIGAWLKSVETKAFERVPLEAEQLDGDVVMQIEQAADANMAKTAEHIKGRKIDGVPRSALLKPSDAEQLTQHQRFRIGDRIVYVLDSGRVPIAMRGTVVGLTRTSRQTLLDVVFDSTFMSATTLNGRCSPFRGSTVPSNAVLNLSERQVVAMSEAAKARAPSRQSLPLRPGGRGAASSAVNGYGAPGGPQLRQAGTPPALRGSFRGAVAGINGNGVPRGGFVPRGRGGGGQQPNGQQVPPSYPPPRGGMNGEAPGFAPRGGVGPRGAGPGRGGNRQGYTVIDNTDPTEGVVRNNPGFRPQNYNNVAPPADLNNDRGRGGRGRGRGRGRGRGDAVVAPAATPTS
;
A
#
# COMPACT_ATOMS: atom_id res chain seq x y z
N ARG A 1 4.48 -23.22 -11.38
CA ARG A 1 4.73 -22.28 -10.27
C ARG A 1 4.63 -22.95 -8.89
N LEU A 2 3.62 -23.79 -8.63
CA LEU A 2 3.45 -24.46 -7.33
C LEU A 2 3.69 -25.99 -7.34
N GLY A 3 3.84 -26.61 -8.52
CA GLY A 3 4.14 -28.05 -8.63
C GLY A 3 2.98 -28.98 -8.26
N VAL A 4 1.73 -28.50 -8.30
CA VAL A 4 0.52 -29.25 -7.93
C VAL A 4 -0.21 -29.73 -9.20
N ILE A 5 -0.59 -31.02 -9.21
CA ILE A 5 -1.41 -31.62 -10.27
C ILE A 5 -2.84 -31.72 -9.75
N ILE A 6 -3.75 -30.89 -10.27
CA ILE A 6 -5.15 -30.79 -9.81
C ILE A 6 -6.16 -31.47 -10.74
N GLY A 7 -5.71 -32.09 -11.83
CA GLY A 7 -6.60 -32.69 -12.85
C GLY A 7 -7.24 -31.67 -13.79
N THR A 8 -8.26 -32.09 -14.54
CA THR A 8 -9.05 -31.23 -15.44
C THR A 8 -9.96 -30.33 -14.61
N VAL A 9 -10.05 -29.04 -14.96
CA VAL A 9 -10.91 -28.07 -14.27
C VAL A 9 -12.25 -27.98 -15.01
N GLU A 10 -13.35 -28.32 -14.34
CA GLU A 10 -14.70 -28.27 -14.90
C GLU A 10 -15.43 -26.97 -14.57
N SER A 11 -15.11 -26.36 -13.44
CA SER A 11 -15.70 -25.09 -12.97
C SER A 11 -14.68 -24.25 -12.18
N LEU A 12 -14.90 -22.94 -12.18
CA LEU A 12 -14.16 -21.95 -11.41
C LEU A 12 -15.09 -21.25 -10.42
N VAL A 13 -14.55 -20.85 -9.29
CA VAL A 13 -15.22 -20.07 -8.25
C VAL A 13 -14.44 -18.79 -8.04
N THR A 14 -15.11 -17.66 -8.20
CA THR A 14 -14.56 -16.34 -7.85
C THR A 14 -14.87 -16.05 -6.39
N VAL A 15 -13.86 -15.72 -5.60
CA VAL A 15 -14.01 -15.44 -4.16
C VAL A 15 -13.47 -14.05 -3.82
N ASP A 16 -14.15 -13.38 -2.91
CA ASP A 16 -13.61 -12.21 -2.23
C ASP A 16 -12.80 -12.66 -1.01
N MET A 17 -11.61 -12.11 -0.87
CA MET A 17 -10.64 -12.59 0.09
C MET A 17 -10.82 -11.86 1.42
N LEU A 18 -10.67 -12.60 2.51
CA LEU A 18 -10.74 -12.02 3.86
C LEU A 18 -9.55 -11.08 4.06
N VAL A 19 -9.82 -9.80 4.25
CA VAL A 19 -8.80 -8.78 4.54
C VAL A 19 -8.57 -8.69 6.04
N GLY A 20 -9.63 -8.80 6.83
CA GLY A 20 -9.55 -8.74 8.28
C GLY A 20 -10.92 -8.65 8.94
N LEU A 21 -10.92 -8.06 10.13
CA LEU A 21 -12.12 -7.76 10.89
C LEU A 21 -12.39 -6.25 10.87
N ARG A 22 -13.65 -5.87 10.81
CA ARG A 22 -14.12 -4.48 10.89
C ARG A 22 -15.07 -4.31 12.07
N LYS A 23 -14.84 -3.27 12.87
CA LYS A 23 -15.75 -2.90 13.96
C LYS A 23 -16.91 -2.07 13.41
N THR A 24 -18.13 -2.45 13.77
CA THR A 24 -19.38 -1.74 13.44
C THR A 24 -19.62 -0.58 14.40
N GLU A 25 -20.54 0.33 14.07
CA GLU A 25 -20.89 1.46 14.95
C GLU A 25 -21.47 0.99 16.29
N ASP A 26 -22.18 -0.14 16.28
CA ASP A 26 -22.75 -0.80 17.46
C ASP A 26 -21.69 -1.53 18.30
N GLY A 27 -20.48 -1.69 17.76
CA GLY A 27 -19.34 -2.30 18.45
C GLY A 27 -19.13 -3.79 18.19
N ALA A 28 -19.96 -4.43 17.37
CA ALA A 28 -19.71 -5.80 16.90
C ALA A 28 -18.55 -5.82 15.90
N THR A 29 -17.82 -6.93 15.88
CA THR A 29 -16.68 -7.16 14.99
C THR A 29 -17.04 -8.21 13.96
N VAL A 30 -17.06 -7.82 12.68
CA VAL A 30 -17.50 -8.66 11.56
C VAL A 30 -16.36 -8.85 10.54
N LYS A 31 -16.37 -9.96 9.80
CA LYS A 31 -15.38 -10.22 8.74
C LYS A 31 -15.55 -9.24 7.59
N GLU A 32 -14.42 -8.71 7.13
CA GLU A 32 -14.34 -7.82 5.98
C GLU A 32 -13.66 -8.51 4.81
N TYR A 33 -14.37 -8.57 3.69
CA TYR A 33 -13.94 -9.19 2.46
C TYR A 33 -13.73 -8.12 1.40
N ALA A 34 -12.60 -8.18 0.70
CA ALA A 34 -12.31 -7.27 -0.40
C ALA A 34 -11.34 -7.91 -1.41
N PRO A 35 -11.34 -7.44 -2.67
CA PRO A 35 -10.34 -7.86 -3.64
C PRO A 35 -8.95 -7.36 -3.24
N ILE A 36 -7.99 -8.28 -3.10
CA ILE A 36 -6.60 -7.95 -2.76
C ILE A 36 -5.81 -7.73 -4.06
N PRO A 37 -5.27 -6.53 -4.31
CA PRO A 37 -4.53 -6.26 -5.54
C PRO A 37 -3.35 -7.21 -5.74
N GLY A 38 -3.28 -7.84 -6.92
CA GLY A 38 -2.21 -8.78 -7.27
C GLY A 38 -2.44 -10.23 -6.82
N MET A 39 -3.59 -10.52 -6.20
CA MET A 39 -4.04 -11.88 -5.95
C MET A 39 -5.15 -12.25 -6.95
N GLU A 40 -5.11 -13.48 -7.46
CA GLU A 40 -6.10 -14.00 -8.39
C GLU A 40 -7.34 -14.45 -7.58
N PRO A 41 -8.54 -13.92 -7.88
CA PRO A 41 -9.75 -14.24 -7.11
C PRO A 41 -10.39 -15.56 -7.57
N ASP A 42 -9.94 -16.11 -8.70
CA ASP A 42 -10.53 -17.28 -9.33
C ASP A 42 -9.78 -18.55 -8.94
N PHE A 43 -10.50 -19.49 -8.32
CA PHE A 43 -9.97 -20.78 -7.91
C PHE A 43 -10.74 -21.91 -8.60
N ALA A 44 -10.05 -23.00 -8.91
CA ALA A 44 -10.70 -24.21 -9.40
C ALA A 44 -11.52 -24.86 -8.28
N THR A 45 -12.74 -25.29 -8.57
CA THR A 45 -13.64 -25.86 -7.56
C THR A 45 -13.01 -27.02 -6.78
N GLN A 46 -12.23 -27.87 -7.46
CA GLN A 46 -11.51 -28.99 -6.82
C GLN A 46 -10.41 -28.58 -5.82
N THR A 47 -10.06 -27.29 -5.73
CA THR A 47 -9.05 -26.76 -4.80
C THR A 47 -9.65 -26.08 -3.57
N ILE A 48 -10.99 -26.01 -3.48
CA ILE A 48 -11.70 -25.35 -2.39
C ILE A 48 -11.93 -26.34 -1.26
N VAL A 49 -11.74 -25.85 -0.03
CA VAL A 49 -11.99 -26.61 1.20
C VAL A 49 -13.08 -25.87 1.96
N ASP A 50 -14.23 -26.53 2.12
CA ASP A 50 -15.42 -25.90 2.72
C ASP A 50 -15.26 -25.64 4.22
N HIS A 51 -14.62 -26.55 4.94
CA HIS A 51 -14.48 -26.47 6.40
C HIS A 51 -13.08 -26.88 6.86
N VAL A 52 -12.59 -26.17 7.88
CA VAL A 52 -11.32 -26.45 8.54
C VAL A 52 -11.59 -26.70 10.01
N ILE A 53 -10.92 -27.69 10.60
CA ILE A 53 -11.12 -28.09 12.00
C ILE A 53 -10.69 -26.99 12.97
N SER A 54 -9.61 -26.26 12.64
CA SER A 54 -9.07 -25.18 13.45
C SER A 54 -9.17 -23.87 12.66
N GLU A 55 -10.18 -23.07 12.97
CA GLU A 55 -10.30 -21.71 12.46
C GLU A 55 -9.24 -20.80 13.09
N ASP A 56 -8.85 -19.75 12.37
CA ASP A 56 -7.93 -18.73 12.89
C ASP A 56 -8.69 -17.81 13.86
N GLN A 57 -8.33 -17.88 15.14
CA GLN A 57 -8.96 -17.15 16.22
C GLN A 57 -8.94 -15.63 16.04
N ARG A 58 -8.01 -15.10 15.23
CA ARG A 58 -7.89 -13.66 14.96
C ARG A 58 -9.00 -13.12 14.06
N PHE A 59 -9.72 -14.01 13.36
CA PHE A 59 -10.79 -13.66 12.44
C PHE A 59 -12.16 -14.12 12.91
N LEU A 60 -12.28 -14.52 14.18
CA LEU A 60 -13.58 -14.82 14.76
C LEU A 60 -14.38 -13.54 14.97
N GLU A 61 -15.63 -13.57 14.49
CA GLU A 61 -16.57 -12.48 14.69
C GLU A 61 -16.99 -12.42 16.17
N LYS A 62 -17.26 -11.20 16.64
CA LYS A 62 -17.69 -10.96 18.02
C LYS A 62 -18.93 -10.08 18.00
N GLU A 63 -19.92 -10.43 18.78
CA GLU A 63 -21.12 -9.61 18.96
C GLU A 63 -20.79 -8.31 19.71
N ALA A 64 -21.68 -7.33 19.60
CA ALA A 64 -21.55 -6.07 20.29
C ALA A 64 -21.68 -6.27 21.81
N LEU A 65 -20.59 -6.04 22.54
CA LEU A 65 -20.63 -5.97 24.00
C LEU A 65 -21.36 -4.69 24.45
N PRO A 66 -22.06 -4.70 25.59
CA PRO A 66 -22.59 -3.48 26.20
C PRO A 66 -21.51 -2.41 26.38
N ILE A 67 -21.88 -1.12 26.30
CA ILE A 67 -20.92 -0.01 26.46
C ILE A 67 -20.20 -0.03 27.81
N GLU A 68 -20.88 -0.51 28.86
CA GLU A 68 -20.30 -0.62 30.21
C GLU A 68 -19.14 -1.62 30.25
N GLU A 69 -19.19 -2.67 29.43
CA GLU A 69 -18.15 -3.69 29.35
C GLU A 69 -17.06 -3.30 28.35
N ASP A 70 -17.41 -2.71 27.21
CA ASP A 70 -16.39 -2.29 26.21
C ASP A 70 -15.61 -1.04 26.69
N PHE A 71 -16.27 -0.13 27.39
CA PHE A 71 -15.74 1.14 27.90
C PHE A 71 -16.01 1.32 29.40
N PRO A 72 -15.41 0.52 30.29
CA PRO A 72 -15.69 0.61 31.72
C PRO A 72 -15.35 1.99 32.30
N ILE A 73 -15.93 2.30 33.47
CA ILE A 73 -15.61 3.52 34.21
C ILE A 73 -14.09 3.59 34.42
N SER A 74 -13.49 4.77 34.22
CA SER A 74 -12.05 5.06 34.17
C SER A 74 -11.29 4.57 32.94
N ALA A 75 -11.95 3.97 31.95
CA ALA A 75 -11.33 3.63 30.67
C ALA A 75 -10.81 4.89 29.97
N LYS A 76 -9.60 4.78 29.39
CA LYS A 76 -8.95 5.83 28.62
C LYS A 76 -9.24 5.62 27.13
N ALA A 77 -9.69 6.67 26.47
CA ALA A 77 -10.06 6.65 25.05
C ALA A 77 -9.73 7.99 24.38
N PHE A 78 -9.98 8.10 23.08
CA PHE A 78 -9.93 9.36 22.34
C PHE A 78 -11.33 9.80 21.91
N PHE A 79 -11.59 11.11 21.93
CA PHE A 79 -12.88 11.68 21.53
C PHE A 79 -12.91 11.91 20.03
N LEU A 80 -13.89 11.33 19.34
CA LEU A 80 -14.11 11.51 17.91
C LEU A 80 -15.22 12.53 17.58
N GLY A 81 -15.78 13.19 18.60
CA GLY A 81 -16.76 14.26 18.41
C GLY A 81 -16.12 15.58 17.96
N ASP A 82 -16.92 16.43 17.33
CA ASP A 82 -16.45 17.68 16.68
C ASP A 82 -15.78 18.67 17.65
N VAL A 83 -16.27 18.74 18.89
CA VAL A 83 -15.83 19.72 19.90
C VAL A 83 -14.35 19.52 20.29
N ALA A 84 -13.88 18.28 20.35
CA ALA A 84 -12.55 17.95 20.88
C ALA A 84 -11.94 16.73 20.16
N TYR A 85 -12.06 16.71 18.83
CA TYR A 85 -11.61 15.60 17.99
C TYR A 85 -10.14 15.20 18.24
N GLY A 86 -9.90 13.91 18.45
CA GLY A 86 -8.59 13.33 18.72
C GLY A 86 -7.99 13.69 20.07
N ARG A 87 -8.78 14.23 21.02
CA ARG A 87 -8.30 14.53 22.37
C ARG A 87 -8.45 13.31 23.28
N PRO A 88 -7.49 13.07 24.19
CA PRO A 88 -7.63 12.03 25.19
C PRO A 88 -8.79 12.34 26.13
N MET A 89 -9.47 11.28 26.56
CA MET A 89 -10.58 11.33 27.50
C MET A 89 -10.53 10.17 28.48
N THR A 90 -11.33 10.29 29.53
CA THR A 90 -11.62 9.20 30.47
C THR A 90 -13.12 9.05 30.64
N VAL A 91 -13.64 7.83 30.63
CA VAL A 91 -15.05 7.55 30.90
C VAL A 91 -15.34 7.73 32.40
N THR A 92 -16.32 8.57 32.74
CA THR A 92 -16.71 8.85 34.14
C THR A 92 -17.98 8.12 34.56
N GLY A 93 -18.84 7.77 33.62
CA GLY A 93 -20.11 7.10 33.89
C GLY A 93 -20.82 6.68 32.62
N HIS A 94 -21.94 5.98 32.78
CA HIS A 94 -22.79 5.52 31.69
C HIS A 94 -24.21 6.05 31.88
N LEU A 95 -24.85 6.38 30.77
CA LEU A 95 -26.24 6.81 30.71
C LEU A 95 -27.06 5.75 29.95
N LEU A 96 -28.38 5.76 30.16
CA LEU A 96 -29.28 4.89 29.40
C LEU A 96 -29.15 5.12 27.89
N GLY A 97 -29.10 4.01 27.13
CA GLY A 97 -29.12 4.01 25.66
C GLY A 97 -27.75 4.12 24.98
N ASP A 98 -26.77 3.32 25.43
CA ASP A 98 -25.43 3.19 24.81
C ASP A 98 -24.63 4.51 24.75
N ARG A 99 -24.78 5.31 25.81
CA ARG A 99 -24.14 6.64 25.94
C ARG A 99 -23.26 6.68 27.17
N ALA A 100 -22.11 7.34 27.03
CA ALA A 100 -21.15 7.54 28.11
C ALA A 100 -21.11 9.01 28.56
N GLU A 101 -20.79 9.20 29.84
CA GLU A 101 -20.29 10.47 30.35
C GLU A 101 -18.77 10.42 30.32
N CYS A 102 -18.15 11.46 29.79
CA CYS A 102 -16.72 11.49 29.56
C CYS A 102 -16.09 12.77 30.09
N TRP A 103 -14.92 12.64 30.69
CA TRP A 103 -14.03 13.76 30.99
C TRP A 103 -13.04 13.95 29.85
N VAL A 104 -13.19 15.04 29.09
CA VAL A 104 -12.37 15.30 27.90
C VAL A 104 -11.40 16.45 28.15
N SER A 105 -10.15 16.25 27.76
CA SER A 105 -9.15 17.32 27.77
C SER A 105 -9.37 18.24 26.57
N MET A 106 -9.91 19.44 26.78
CA MET A 106 -10.22 20.38 25.69
C MET A 106 -9.23 21.54 25.61
N LEU A 107 -9.06 22.05 24.40
CA LEU A 107 -8.32 23.28 24.13
C LEU A 107 -9.29 24.46 24.15
N LEU A 108 -8.89 25.58 24.76
CA LEU A 108 -9.67 26.82 24.74
C LEU A 108 -9.67 27.48 23.36
N ALA A 109 -8.57 27.35 22.62
CA ALA A 109 -8.41 27.88 21.27
C ALA A 109 -8.21 26.74 20.27
N ARG A 110 -8.67 26.94 19.03
CA ARG A 110 -8.39 26.00 17.93
C ARG A 110 -6.88 26.00 17.66
N GLU A 111 -6.32 24.80 17.53
CA GLU A 111 -4.92 24.65 17.14
C GLU A 111 -4.69 25.19 15.72
N PRO A 112 -3.67 26.03 15.50
CA PRO A 112 -3.34 26.54 14.18
C PRO A 112 -2.78 25.45 13.26
N GLU A 113 -3.08 25.53 11.97
CA GLU A 113 -2.58 24.59 10.94
C GLU A 113 -1.20 25.02 10.39
N PHE A 114 -0.26 25.34 11.29
CA PHE A 114 1.06 25.88 10.94
C PHE A 114 1.85 24.99 9.97
N GLY A 115 1.69 23.66 10.06
CA GLY A 115 2.39 22.71 9.19
C GLY A 115 2.06 22.92 7.71
N ARG A 116 0.77 23.07 7.37
CA ARG A 116 0.33 23.30 5.97
C ARG A 116 0.79 24.67 5.46
N ASP A 117 0.73 25.69 6.31
CA ASP A 117 1.15 27.05 5.96
C ASP A 117 2.65 27.09 5.62
N ILE A 118 3.50 26.45 6.44
CA ILE A 118 4.95 26.38 6.21
C ILE A 118 5.26 25.62 4.91
N VAL A 119 4.57 24.50 4.66
CA VAL A 119 4.75 23.73 3.43
C VAL A 119 4.40 24.56 2.20
N MET A 120 3.27 25.27 2.24
CA MET A 120 2.82 26.13 1.15
C MET A 120 3.78 27.31 0.92
N GLN A 121 4.35 27.87 1.97
CA GLN A 121 5.38 28.91 1.87
C GLN A 121 6.69 28.35 1.28
N ALA A 122 7.12 27.16 1.70
CA ALA A 122 8.32 26.51 1.20
C ALA A 122 8.22 26.16 -0.30
N GLU A 123 7.07 25.64 -0.74
CA GLU A 123 6.80 25.37 -2.16
C GLU A 123 6.85 26.65 -3.02
N ARG A 124 6.38 27.79 -2.48
CA ARG A 124 6.46 29.09 -3.14
C ARG A 124 7.89 29.65 -3.16
N ALA A 125 8.65 29.45 -2.09
CA ALA A 125 10.00 29.95 -1.96
C ALA A 125 10.99 29.19 -2.86
N THR A 126 10.77 27.89 -3.09
CA THR A 126 11.67 27.04 -3.88
C THR A 126 10.94 26.43 -5.08
N PRO A 127 10.67 27.21 -6.14
CA PRO A 127 10.01 26.69 -7.33
C PRO A 127 10.90 25.67 -8.06
N TYR A 128 10.28 24.59 -8.53
CA TYR A 128 10.94 23.61 -9.38
C TYR A 128 10.78 24.01 -10.85
N THR A 129 11.90 23.95 -11.58
CA THR A 129 11.94 24.29 -13.01
C THR A 129 12.01 23.00 -13.84
N PRO A 130 11.15 22.83 -14.86
CA PRO A 130 11.21 21.68 -15.76
C PRO A 130 12.55 21.53 -16.48
N SER A 131 12.99 20.28 -16.67
CA SER A 131 14.27 19.94 -17.30
C SER A 131 14.52 20.60 -18.65
N TYR A 132 13.49 20.70 -19.52
CA TYR A 132 13.63 21.37 -20.83
C TYR A 132 13.96 22.86 -20.68
N ARG A 133 13.38 23.53 -19.67
CA ARG A 133 13.60 24.95 -19.41
C ARG A 133 14.96 25.18 -18.78
N VAL A 134 15.40 24.29 -17.88
CA VAL A 134 16.76 24.30 -17.34
C VAL A 134 17.79 24.12 -18.45
N ALA A 135 17.56 23.20 -19.39
CA ALA A 135 18.43 22.99 -20.55
C ALA A 135 18.55 24.26 -21.41
N GLN A 136 17.44 24.96 -21.66
CA GLN A 136 17.43 26.24 -22.37
C GLN A 136 18.16 27.35 -21.60
N MET A 137 17.92 27.48 -20.29
CA MET A 137 18.56 28.48 -19.43
C MET A 137 20.08 28.33 -19.40
N LEU A 138 20.57 27.08 -19.40
CA LEU A 138 22.01 26.78 -19.37
C LEU A 138 22.63 26.61 -20.76
N ASN A 139 21.84 26.82 -21.83
CA ASN A 139 22.24 26.57 -23.22
C ASN A 139 22.87 25.17 -23.43
N LEU A 140 22.27 24.15 -22.81
CA LEU A 140 22.69 22.76 -22.90
C LEU A 140 21.72 21.94 -23.76
N HIS A 141 22.25 20.95 -24.47
CA HIS A 141 21.41 19.92 -25.08
C HIS A 141 20.68 19.11 -23.98
N PRO A 142 19.37 18.78 -24.12
CA PRO A 142 18.61 18.07 -23.08
C PRO A 142 19.22 16.74 -22.62
N LEU A 143 19.85 15.99 -23.54
CA LEU A 143 20.55 14.73 -23.20
C LEU A 143 21.81 14.97 -22.37
N VAL A 144 22.51 16.09 -22.56
CA VAL A 144 23.70 16.46 -21.76
C VAL A 144 23.27 16.74 -20.33
N LEU A 145 22.23 17.57 -20.14
CA LEU A 145 21.65 17.81 -18.82
C LEU A 145 21.22 16.48 -18.15
N SER A 146 20.61 15.58 -18.93
CA SER A 146 20.20 14.27 -18.45
C SER A 146 21.38 13.43 -17.94
N LYS A 147 22.49 13.38 -18.69
CA LYS A 147 23.71 12.66 -18.32
C LYS A 147 24.35 13.27 -17.07
N LEU A 148 24.56 14.59 -17.04
CA LEU A 148 25.19 15.31 -15.93
C LEU A 148 24.44 15.16 -14.61
N THR A 149 23.11 15.19 -14.65
CA THR A 149 22.27 15.06 -13.45
C THR A 149 22.04 13.61 -13.02
N SER A 150 22.35 12.63 -13.86
CA SER A 150 22.27 11.19 -13.55
C SER A 150 23.64 10.63 -13.17
N ALA A 151 23.76 9.30 -13.06
CA ALA A 151 25.06 8.64 -12.94
C ALA A 151 25.75 8.63 -14.31
N PHE A 152 26.88 9.34 -14.43
CA PHE A 152 27.65 9.43 -15.67
C PHE A 152 28.96 8.67 -15.53
N ASN A 153 29.05 7.50 -16.14
CA ASN A 153 30.22 6.63 -16.02
C ASN A 153 31.22 6.88 -17.15
N VAL A 154 32.48 7.11 -16.78
CA VAL A 154 33.63 7.23 -17.71
C VAL A 154 34.64 6.15 -17.35
N LEU A 155 35.16 5.45 -18.36
CA LEU A 155 36.24 4.48 -18.22
C LEU A 155 37.58 5.22 -18.25
N SER A 156 38.36 5.12 -17.18
CA SER A 156 39.71 5.67 -17.11
C SER A 156 40.66 4.61 -16.57
N SER A 157 41.70 4.27 -17.34
CA SER A 157 42.71 3.26 -16.96
C SER A 157 42.08 1.91 -16.52
N GLY A 158 41.00 1.46 -17.18
CA GLY A 158 40.28 0.23 -16.83
C GLY A 158 39.33 0.32 -15.63
N LEU A 159 39.23 1.48 -14.97
CA LEU A 159 38.31 1.74 -13.86
C LEU A 159 37.11 2.57 -14.33
N ARG A 160 35.90 2.19 -13.91
CA ARG A 160 34.68 2.97 -14.15
C ARG A 160 34.51 4.04 -13.07
N LEU A 161 34.66 5.30 -13.44
CA LEU A 161 34.47 6.46 -12.57
C LEU A 161 33.10 7.10 -12.82
N ASN A 162 32.32 7.32 -11.77
CA ASN A 162 31.07 8.08 -11.87
C ASN A 162 31.35 9.57 -11.67
N LEU A 163 31.16 10.35 -12.74
CA LEU A 163 31.38 11.80 -12.81
C LEU A 163 30.06 12.58 -12.99
N GLY A 164 28.94 11.97 -12.64
CA GLY A 164 27.63 12.64 -12.61
C GLY A 164 27.30 13.21 -11.23
N LEU A 165 26.44 14.24 -11.20
CA LEU A 165 25.95 14.84 -9.95
C LEU A 165 24.99 13.92 -9.18
N ASN A 166 24.49 12.84 -9.82
CA ASN A 166 23.64 11.83 -9.19
C ASN A 166 22.39 12.40 -8.50
N LEU A 167 21.77 13.41 -9.10
CA LEU A 167 20.54 14.04 -8.61
C LEU A 167 19.31 13.20 -8.99
N LYS A 168 19.37 12.44 -10.08
CA LYS A 168 18.27 11.57 -10.54
C LYS A 168 18.71 10.13 -10.80
N PHE A 169 17.81 9.18 -10.52
CA PHE A 169 18.04 7.76 -10.78
C PHE A 169 16.80 7.11 -11.40
N GLU A 170 16.64 7.22 -12.71
CA GLU A 170 15.49 6.68 -13.45
C GLU A 170 15.36 5.16 -13.29
N ALA A 171 16.43 4.40 -13.53
CA ALA A 171 16.43 2.94 -13.45
C ALA A 171 16.13 2.40 -12.05
N LYS A 172 16.51 3.14 -11.00
CA LYS A 172 16.27 2.77 -9.60
C LYS A 172 14.98 3.34 -9.04
N LYS A 173 14.27 4.17 -9.81
CA LYS A 173 13.11 4.96 -9.35
C LYS A 173 13.42 5.74 -8.06
N LEU A 174 14.58 6.42 -8.02
CA LEU A 174 14.96 7.32 -6.91
C LEU A 174 15.16 8.76 -7.39
N LYS A 175 14.90 9.70 -6.50
CA LYS A 175 15.19 11.14 -6.64
C LYS A 175 15.98 11.64 -5.43
N VAL A 176 16.69 12.75 -5.59
CA VAL A 176 17.33 13.46 -4.48
C VAL A 176 16.43 14.58 -3.99
N LEU A 177 16.10 14.56 -2.69
CA LEU A 177 15.26 15.58 -2.03
C LEU A 177 15.92 16.96 -2.08
N GLY A 178 15.11 18.01 -2.24
CA GLY A 178 15.60 19.39 -2.33
C GLY A 178 16.30 19.75 -3.65
N TYR A 179 16.68 18.78 -4.48
CA TYR A 179 17.38 19.00 -5.75
C TYR A 179 16.56 18.61 -6.98
N SER A 180 15.83 17.49 -6.93
CA SER A 180 15.14 16.92 -8.10
C SER A 180 13.74 16.40 -7.76
N ARG A 181 12.82 16.56 -8.70
CA ARG A 181 11.46 16.02 -8.64
C ARG A 181 11.10 15.40 -9.98
N LYS A 182 10.20 14.42 -9.97
CA LYS A 182 9.61 13.86 -11.18
C LYS A 182 8.11 14.05 -11.14
N ASN A 183 7.57 14.75 -12.13
CA ASN A 183 6.15 14.92 -12.37
C ASN A 183 5.75 14.14 -13.64
N GLN A 184 4.47 14.18 -14.00
CA GLN A 184 3.94 13.56 -15.23
C GLN A 184 4.60 14.13 -16.50
N SER A 185 5.00 15.40 -16.46
CA SER A 185 5.70 16.11 -17.53
C SER A 185 7.18 15.76 -17.68
N GLY A 186 7.76 15.06 -16.69
CA GLY A 186 9.17 14.67 -16.67
C GLY A 186 9.92 15.14 -15.42
N TRP A 187 11.24 15.26 -15.55
CA TRP A 187 12.12 15.68 -14.47
C TRP A 187 12.14 17.21 -14.31
N GLU A 188 12.16 17.66 -13.06
CA GLU A 188 12.24 19.06 -12.65
C GLU A 188 13.38 19.21 -11.62
N TYR A 189 13.99 20.38 -11.59
CA TYR A 189 15.13 20.69 -10.73
C TYR A 189 14.87 21.96 -9.92
N SER A 190 15.31 21.99 -8.67
CA SER A 190 15.24 23.18 -7.82
C SER A 190 16.33 24.18 -8.17
N GLN A 191 16.24 25.40 -7.64
CA GLN A 191 17.31 26.40 -7.80
C GLN A 191 18.65 25.90 -7.23
N LYS A 192 18.66 25.23 -6.07
CA LYS A 192 19.87 24.61 -5.48
C LYS A 192 20.57 23.67 -6.48
N ALA A 193 19.80 22.89 -7.25
CA ALA A 193 20.34 22.00 -8.27
C ALA A 193 20.87 22.74 -9.52
N ILE A 194 20.20 23.82 -9.92
CA ILE A 194 20.65 24.66 -11.03
C ILE A 194 21.97 25.35 -10.67
N ASP A 195 22.08 25.91 -9.47
CA ASP A 195 23.31 26.55 -8.99
C ASP A 195 24.48 25.56 -8.95
N LEU A 196 24.21 24.31 -8.52
CA LEU A 196 25.20 23.24 -8.53
C LEU A 196 25.64 22.86 -9.95
N LEU A 197 24.70 22.82 -10.91
CA LEU A 197 25.00 22.59 -12.32
C LEU A 197 25.85 23.73 -12.90
N VAL A 198 25.52 24.98 -12.59
CA VAL A 198 26.31 26.14 -13.03
C VAL A 198 27.73 26.07 -12.49
N GLN A 199 27.91 25.77 -11.20
CA GLN A 199 29.24 25.57 -10.61
C GLN A 199 30.01 24.44 -11.31
N TYR A 200 29.33 23.34 -11.64
CA TYR A 200 29.96 22.22 -12.35
C TYR A 200 30.43 22.64 -13.75
N MET A 201 29.60 23.39 -14.48
CA MET A 201 29.90 23.90 -15.81
C MET A 201 31.05 24.91 -15.81
N MET A 202 31.07 25.84 -14.84
CA MET A 202 32.11 26.85 -14.73
C MET A 202 33.47 26.23 -14.37
N ARG A 203 33.47 25.17 -13.55
CA ARG A 203 34.72 24.52 -13.12
C ARG A 203 35.32 23.62 -14.18
N PHE A 204 34.51 22.93 -14.99
CA PHE A 204 34.97 21.96 -15.98
C PHE A 204 34.37 22.17 -17.38
N PRO A 205 34.55 23.36 -18.00
CA PRO A 205 33.86 23.71 -19.25
C PRO A 205 34.23 22.81 -20.43
N GLU A 206 35.50 22.40 -20.54
CA GLU A 206 35.98 21.52 -21.63
C GLU A 206 35.29 20.15 -21.59
N PHE A 207 35.14 19.59 -20.40
CA PHE A 207 34.46 18.32 -20.18
C PHE A 207 33.00 18.40 -20.63
N ILE A 208 32.28 19.46 -20.25
CA ILE A 208 30.89 19.68 -20.66
C ILE A 208 30.77 19.89 -22.17
N ALA A 209 31.67 20.67 -22.77
CA ALA A 209 31.68 20.92 -24.22
C ALA A 209 31.85 19.63 -25.03
N ARG A 210 32.72 18.72 -24.58
CA ARG A 210 32.93 17.40 -25.20
C ARG A 210 31.69 16.49 -25.10
N ILE A 211 30.99 16.49 -23.97
CA ILE A 211 29.70 15.78 -23.84
C ILE A 211 28.66 16.41 -24.79
N GLY A 212 28.66 17.75 -24.91
CA GLY A 212 27.80 18.49 -25.82
C GLY A 212 28.03 18.19 -27.31
N ALA A 213 29.26 17.87 -27.70
CA ALA A 213 29.60 17.52 -29.08
C ALA A 213 29.06 16.13 -29.49
N ASN A 214 28.91 15.20 -28.55
CA ASN A 214 28.31 13.89 -28.81
C ASN A 214 27.29 13.48 -27.71
N PRO A 215 26.09 14.09 -27.69
CA PRO A 215 25.11 13.86 -26.64
C PRO A 215 24.51 12.45 -26.61
N THR A 216 24.58 11.70 -27.71
CA THR A 216 24.06 10.33 -27.84
C THR A 216 25.10 9.27 -27.48
N GLY A 217 26.38 9.64 -27.35
CA GLY A 217 27.46 8.71 -27.04
C GLY A 217 27.27 7.98 -25.72
N ASP A 218 27.56 6.68 -25.73
CA ASP A 218 27.62 5.81 -24.56
C ASP A 218 28.99 5.13 -24.48
N GLY A 219 29.42 4.70 -23.29
CA GLY A 219 30.72 4.05 -23.10
C GLY A 219 31.92 4.99 -23.27
N TRP A 220 31.93 6.11 -22.54
CA TRP A 220 32.97 7.13 -22.65
C TRP A 220 34.32 6.67 -22.08
N GLU A 221 35.39 6.84 -22.84
CA GLU A 221 36.76 6.72 -22.36
C GLU A 221 37.33 8.09 -21.98
N ASP A 222 38.31 8.13 -21.09
CA ASP A 222 38.97 9.36 -20.65
C ASP A 222 39.67 10.10 -21.80
N THR A 223 40.25 9.36 -22.74
CA THR A 223 40.90 9.87 -23.96
C THR A 223 39.94 10.58 -24.92
N ALA A 224 38.64 10.28 -24.85
CA ALA A 224 37.62 10.95 -25.67
C ALA A 224 37.39 12.41 -25.26
N PHE A 225 37.70 12.76 -24.00
CA PHE A 225 37.60 14.12 -23.49
C PHE A 225 38.91 14.88 -23.65
N TYR A 226 40.03 14.22 -23.31
CA TYR A 226 41.37 14.79 -23.29
C TYR A 226 42.31 13.88 -24.08
N PRO A 227 42.86 14.32 -25.23
CA PRO A 227 43.69 13.47 -26.09
C PRO A 227 44.95 12.91 -25.41
N ASN A 228 45.53 13.66 -24.46
CA ASN A 228 46.73 13.26 -23.73
C ASN A 228 46.38 12.32 -22.57
N PRO A 229 46.83 11.04 -22.56
CA PRO A 229 46.42 10.07 -21.54
C PRO A 229 46.77 10.46 -20.10
N THR A 230 47.94 11.09 -19.89
CA THR A 230 48.38 11.56 -18.57
C THR A 230 47.52 12.70 -18.04
N GLU A 231 47.15 13.63 -18.94
CA GLU A 231 46.30 14.78 -18.64
C GLU A 231 44.86 14.34 -18.39
N ALA A 232 44.34 13.42 -19.21
CA ALA A 232 43.02 12.83 -19.06
C ALA A 232 42.82 12.26 -17.67
N LYS A 233 43.77 11.42 -17.21
CA LYS A 233 43.72 10.82 -15.87
C LYS A 233 43.74 11.87 -14.75
N ALA A 234 44.56 12.91 -14.89
CA ALA A 234 44.62 13.99 -13.90
C ALA A 234 43.30 14.77 -13.81
N LYS A 235 42.71 15.14 -14.96
CA LYS A 235 41.43 15.85 -15.05
C LYS A 235 40.27 15.02 -14.53
N MET A 236 40.19 13.73 -14.87
CA MET A 236 39.16 12.82 -14.35
C MET A 236 39.24 12.68 -12.82
N LYS A 237 40.46 12.65 -12.26
CA LYS A 237 40.67 12.63 -10.82
C LYS A 237 40.28 13.96 -10.16
N GLU A 238 40.55 15.10 -10.80
CA GLU A 238 40.13 16.43 -10.30
C GLU A 238 38.60 16.54 -10.23
N ILE A 239 37.89 16.15 -11.29
CA ILE A 239 36.42 16.12 -11.32
C ILE A 239 35.88 15.21 -10.21
N GLY A 240 36.43 13.99 -10.10
CA GLY A 240 36.03 13.05 -9.06
C GLY A 240 36.33 13.54 -7.64
N ALA A 241 37.38 14.35 -7.44
CA ALA A 241 37.70 14.96 -6.15
C ALA A 241 36.73 16.10 -5.80
N TRP A 242 36.40 16.95 -6.78
CA TRP A 242 35.41 18.01 -6.60
C TRP A 242 34.01 17.45 -6.30
N LEU A 243 33.57 16.41 -7.01
CA LEU A 243 32.28 15.75 -6.73
C LEU A 243 32.21 15.13 -5.32
N LYS A 244 33.36 14.75 -4.76
CA LYS A 244 33.47 14.31 -3.36
C LYS A 244 33.41 15.49 -2.38
N SER A 245 34.03 16.64 -2.70
CA SER A 245 33.97 17.84 -1.84
C SER A 245 32.59 18.48 -1.82
N VAL A 246 31.80 18.33 -2.88
CA VAL A 246 30.39 18.72 -2.94
C VAL A 246 29.50 17.82 -2.06
N GLU A 247 30.03 16.72 -1.52
CA GLU A 247 29.29 15.78 -0.68
C GLU A 247 28.05 15.18 -1.35
N THR A 248 28.12 14.91 -2.66
CA THR A 248 27.03 14.27 -3.44
C THR A 248 26.55 12.90 -2.88
N LYS A 249 27.30 12.32 -1.92
CA LYS A 249 26.92 11.12 -1.17
C LYS A 249 26.02 11.41 0.04
N ALA A 250 26.10 12.60 0.62
CA ALA A 250 25.25 13.04 1.73
C ALA A 250 23.82 13.39 1.27
N PHE A 251 23.62 13.56 -0.04
CA PHE A 251 22.32 13.79 -0.62
C PHE A 251 21.33 12.66 -0.31
N GLU A 252 20.21 13.02 0.30
CA GLU A 252 19.16 12.08 0.66
C GLU A 252 18.42 11.58 -0.58
N ARG A 253 18.47 10.26 -0.79
CA ARG A 253 17.84 9.57 -1.92
C ARG A 253 16.56 8.94 -1.46
N VAL A 254 15.45 9.32 -2.09
CA VAL A 254 14.13 8.79 -1.77
C VAL A 254 13.47 8.17 -2.99
N PRO A 255 12.53 7.23 -2.80
CA PRO A 255 11.68 6.73 -3.87
C PRO A 255 10.97 7.87 -4.62
N LEU A 256 10.76 7.70 -5.92
CA LEU A 256 10.05 8.68 -6.75
C LEU A 256 8.67 9.04 -6.20
N GLU A 257 7.95 8.03 -5.73
CA GLU A 257 6.58 8.13 -5.20
C GLU A 257 6.52 8.67 -3.77
N ALA A 258 7.65 8.72 -3.06
CA ALA A 258 7.70 9.28 -1.72
C ALA A 258 7.59 10.81 -1.79
N GLU A 259 6.66 11.37 -1.03
CA GLU A 259 6.50 12.80 -0.86
C GLU A 259 7.19 13.15 0.46
N GLN A 260 8.27 13.93 0.45
CA GLN A 260 8.99 14.27 1.69
C GLN A 260 9.54 15.71 1.64
N LEU A 261 9.59 16.36 2.79
CA LEU A 261 10.14 17.70 2.95
C LEU A 261 11.66 17.70 3.12
N ASP A 262 12.27 18.81 2.70
CA ASP A 262 13.69 19.13 2.94
C ASP A 262 13.93 19.42 4.43
N GLY A 263 15.13 19.12 4.93
CA GLY A 263 15.51 19.30 6.33
C GLY A 263 15.28 20.72 6.84
N ASP A 264 15.60 21.73 6.03
CA ASP A 264 15.39 23.15 6.36
C ASP A 264 13.91 23.45 6.70
N VAL A 265 12.98 22.87 5.94
CA VAL A 265 11.53 23.05 6.13
C VAL A 265 11.05 22.24 7.34
N VAL A 266 11.58 21.05 7.53
CA VAL A 266 11.29 20.20 8.70
C VAL A 266 11.69 20.91 10.00
N MET A 267 12.85 21.55 10.04
CA MET A 267 13.30 22.36 11.18
C MET A 267 12.38 23.56 11.45
N GLN A 268 11.86 24.22 10.41
CA GLN A 268 10.87 25.30 10.59
C GLN A 268 9.55 24.78 11.19
N ILE A 269 9.10 23.60 10.75
CA ILE A 269 7.92 22.93 11.33
C ILE A 269 8.17 22.58 12.80
N GLU A 270 9.36 22.09 13.14
CA GLU A 270 9.77 21.78 14.51
C GLU A 270 9.72 23.03 15.40
N GLN A 271 10.32 24.14 14.95
CA GLN A 271 10.30 25.41 15.69
C GLN A 271 8.88 25.95 15.87
N ALA A 272 8.03 25.83 14.85
CA ALA A 272 6.63 26.24 14.93
C ALA A 272 5.83 25.33 15.88
N ALA A 273 6.14 24.03 15.93
CA ALA A 273 5.54 23.09 16.87
C ALA A 273 5.91 23.44 18.32
N ASP A 274 7.17 23.77 18.59
CA ASP A 274 7.63 24.20 19.92
C ASP A 274 6.94 25.51 20.36
N ALA A 275 6.85 26.49 19.46
CA ALA A 275 6.13 27.74 19.73
C ALA A 275 4.63 27.51 19.97
N ASN A 276 4.02 26.57 19.25
CA ASN A 276 2.63 26.18 19.45
C ASN A 276 2.42 25.44 20.77
N MET A 277 3.34 24.56 21.16
CA MET A 277 3.26 23.84 22.44
C MET A 277 3.31 24.80 23.62
N ALA A 278 4.24 25.76 23.60
CA ALA A 278 4.36 26.77 24.65
C ALA A 278 3.06 27.54 24.87
N LYS A 279 2.38 27.94 23.78
CA LYS A 279 1.07 28.62 23.83
C LYS A 279 -0.06 27.68 24.28
N THR A 280 0.01 26.41 23.87
CA THR A 280 -1.08 25.45 24.09
C THR A 280 -1.10 24.93 25.53
N ALA A 281 0.06 24.79 26.17
CA ALA A 281 0.19 24.24 27.52
C ALA A 281 -0.67 25.00 28.56
N GLU A 282 -0.79 26.32 28.42
CA GLU A 282 -1.57 27.19 29.32
C GLU A 282 -3.09 27.12 29.07
N HIS A 283 -3.52 26.47 27.99
CA HIS A 283 -4.89 26.55 27.47
C HIS A 283 -5.64 25.22 27.41
N ILE A 284 -5.14 24.20 28.11
CA ILE A 284 -5.81 22.90 28.23
C ILE A 284 -6.66 22.88 29.50
N LYS A 285 -7.97 22.63 29.34
CA LYS A 285 -8.91 22.45 30.46
C LYS A 285 -9.72 21.18 30.28
N GLY A 286 -9.85 20.41 31.36
CA GLY A 286 -10.78 19.28 31.40
C GLY A 286 -12.23 19.77 31.42
N ARG A 287 -13.10 19.15 30.62
CA ARG A 287 -14.54 19.39 30.66
C ARG A 287 -15.27 18.06 30.67
N LYS A 288 -16.29 17.96 31.53
CA LYS A 288 -17.26 16.87 31.50
C LYS A 288 -18.22 17.04 30.32
N ILE A 289 -18.39 16.00 29.53
CA ILE A 289 -19.34 15.93 28.41
C ILE A 289 -20.23 14.72 28.68
N ASP A 290 -21.53 14.97 28.78
CA ASP A 290 -22.53 13.93 29.01
C ASP A 290 -23.17 13.50 27.68
N GLY A 291 -23.66 12.26 27.60
CA GLY A 291 -24.42 11.75 26.46
C GLY A 291 -23.60 11.41 25.21
N VAL A 292 -22.32 11.10 25.36
CA VAL A 292 -21.40 10.75 24.26
C VAL A 292 -21.77 9.38 23.69
N PRO A 293 -22.11 9.25 22.40
CA PRO A 293 -22.43 7.95 21.80
C PRO A 293 -21.17 7.10 21.62
N ARG A 294 -21.33 5.76 21.61
CA ARG A 294 -20.23 4.81 21.40
C ARG A 294 -19.37 5.11 20.16
N SER A 295 -19.99 5.48 19.05
CA SER A 295 -19.28 5.83 17.80
C SER A 295 -18.34 7.02 17.95
N ALA A 296 -18.54 7.88 18.96
CA ALA A 296 -17.65 9.00 19.29
C ALA A 296 -16.49 8.63 20.23
N LEU A 297 -16.39 7.36 20.65
CA LEU A 297 -15.33 6.84 21.51
C LEU A 297 -14.37 5.98 20.68
N LEU A 298 -13.09 6.37 20.66
CA LEU A 298 -12.04 5.57 20.05
C LEU A 298 -11.22 4.88 21.12
N LYS A 299 -11.34 3.56 21.20
CA LYS A 299 -10.49 2.72 22.05
C LYS A 299 -9.12 2.54 21.38
N PRO A 300 -8.00 2.77 22.10
CA PRO A 300 -6.66 2.62 21.55
C PRO A 300 -6.36 1.24 20.94
N SER A 301 -6.88 0.17 21.56
CA SER A 301 -6.71 -1.22 21.09
C SER A 301 -7.35 -1.49 19.74
N ASP A 302 -8.41 -0.76 19.41
CA ASP A 302 -9.23 -0.99 18.22
C ASP A 302 -8.95 0.09 17.15
N ALA A 303 -8.05 1.02 17.46
CA ALA A 303 -7.86 2.20 16.64
C ALA A 303 -7.35 1.86 15.24
N GLU A 304 -6.53 0.82 15.09
CA GLU A 304 -6.02 0.39 13.78
C GLU A 304 -7.13 0.10 12.77
N GLN A 305 -8.29 -0.42 13.21
CA GLN A 305 -9.40 -0.75 12.30
C GLN A 305 -10.12 0.51 11.80
N LEU A 306 -10.25 1.52 12.66
CA LEU A 306 -11.00 2.74 12.36
C LEU A 306 -10.17 3.79 11.60
N THR A 307 -8.84 3.77 11.77
CA THR A 307 -7.92 4.75 11.19
C THR A 307 -7.35 4.34 9.83
N GLN A 308 -7.56 3.09 9.40
CA GLN A 308 -6.98 2.49 8.18
C GLN A 308 -7.21 3.31 6.91
N HIS A 309 -8.41 3.85 6.71
CA HIS A 309 -8.81 4.51 5.47
C HIS A 309 -8.65 6.03 5.48
N GLN A 310 -7.87 6.57 6.43
CA GLN A 310 -7.60 8.00 6.47
C GLN A 310 -6.63 8.43 5.38
N ARG A 311 -6.91 9.59 4.79
CA ARG A 311 -6.00 10.30 3.90
C ARG A 311 -5.12 11.24 4.70
N PHE A 312 -3.86 11.34 4.25
CA PHE A 312 -2.85 12.21 4.84
C PHE A 312 -2.18 13.03 3.75
N ARG A 313 -1.82 14.25 4.10
CA ARG A 313 -0.99 15.15 3.29
C ARG A 313 0.18 15.64 4.13
N ILE A 314 1.23 16.08 3.44
CA ILE A 314 2.35 16.75 4.10
C ILE A 314 1.85 18.03 4.78
N GLY A 315 2.30 18.26 6.01
CA GLY A 315 1.90 19.39 6.85
C GLY A 315 0.66 19.12 7.71
N ASP A 316 0.00 17.97 7.56
CA ASP A 316 -1.14 17.60 8.41
C ASP A 316 -0.71 17.38 9.86
N ARG A 317 -1.54 17.85 10.79
CA ARG A 317 -1.42 17.59 12.22
C ARG A 317 -2.05 16.24 12.56
N ILE A 318 -1.35 15.45 13.36
CA ILE A 318 -1.79 14.11 13.75
C ILE A 318 -1.66 13.90 15.26
N VAL A 319 -2.34 12.87 15.75
CA VAL A 319 -2.13 12.33 17.10
C VAL A 319 -1.93 10.81 17.01
N TYR A 320 -0.98 10.29 17.77
CA TYR A 320 -0.74 8.86 17.90
C TYR A 320 -1.79 8.24 18.84
N VAL A 321 -2.49 7.21 18.37
CA VAL A 321 -3.68 6.68 19.07
C VAL A 321 -3.55 5.25 19.56
N LEU A 322 -2.52 4.51 19.10
CA LEU A 322 -2.30 3.13 19.57
C LEU A 322 -1.77 3.13 21.01
N ASP A 323 -2.19 2.12 21.78
CA ASP A 323 -1.66 1.81 23.11
C ASP A 323 -0.32 1.06 23.08
N SER A 324 0.07 0.58 21.90
CA SER A 324 1.30 -0.15 21.66
C SER A 324 2.12 0.48 20.53
N GLY A 325 3.39 0.07 20.45
CA GLY A 325 4.33 0.55 19.45
C GLY A 325 5.45 1.40 20.03
N ARG A 326 6.16 2.12 19.15
CA ARG A 326 7.36 2.87 19.52
C ARG A 326 7.05 4.25 20.07
N VAL A 327 5.96 4.86 19.63
CA VAL A 327 5.59 6.23 19.99
C VAL A 327 4.65 6.17 21.20
N PRO A 328 4.89 6.97 22.24
CA PRO A 328 3.95 7.12 23.35
C PRO A 328 2.55 7.56 22.88
N ILE A 329 1.52 6.99 23.52
CA ILE A 329 0.12 7.29 23.23
C ILE A 329 -0.20 8.79 23.42
N ALA A 330 -1.10 9.32 22.61
CA ALA A 330 -1.58 10.70 22.62
C ALA A 330 -0.54 11.77 22.28
N MET A 331 0.66 11.38 21.82
CA MET A 331 1.62 12.32 21.28
C MET A 331 1.13 12.94 19.98
N ARG A 332 1.37 14.24 19.85
CA ARG A 332 1.03 15.02 18.65
C ARG A 332 2.26 15.26 17.79
N GLY A 333 2.01 15.41 16.50
CA GLY A 333 3.07 15.68 15.54
C GLY A 333 2.54 16.17 14.20
N THR A 334 3.47 16.53 13.33
CA THR A 334 3.20 16.99 11.97
C THR A 334 3.79 16.01 10.97
N VAL A 335 3.01 15.65 9.95
CA VAL A 335 3.47 14.79 8.85
C VAL A 335 4.45 15.56 7.98
N VAL A 336 5.68 15.08 7.88
CA VAL A 336 6.75 15.68 7.06
C VAL A 336 7.15 14.81 5.86
N GLY A 337 6.73 13.55 5.86
CA GLY A 337 6.94 12.64 4.74
C GLY A 337 5.85 11.58 4.65
N LEU A 338 5.60 11.11 3.43
CA LEU A 338 4.61 10.13 3.10
C LEU A 338 5.22 9.16 2.07
N THR A 339 5.32 7.90 2.46
CA THR A 339 5.82 6.83 1.60
C THR A 339 4.73 5.79 1.42
N ARG A 340 4.21 5.66 0.19
CA ARG A 340 3.22 4.64 -0.16
C ARG A 340 3.94 3.34 -0.49
N THR A 341 3.68 2.30 0.28
CA THR A 341 4.08 0.93 -0.04
C THR A 341 2.87 0.17 -0.59
N SER A 342 3.08 -0.94 -1.29
CA SER A 342 1.99 -1.78 -1.81
C SER A 342 1.01 -2.30 -0.75
N ARG A 343 1.44 -2.35 0.53
CA ARG A 343 0.61 -2.87 1.64
C ARG A 343 0.07 -1.79 2.58
N GLN A 344 0.84 -0.72 2.82
CA GLN A 344 0.46 0.33 3.78
C GLN A 344 1.14 1.65 3.44
N THR A 345 0.56 2.75 3.92
CA THR A 345 1.18 4.07 3.86
C THR A 345 1.98 4.31 5.14
N LEU A 346 3.25 4.66 4.98
CA LEU A 346 4.13 5.04 6.08
C LEU A 346 4.26 6.56 6.11
N LEU A 347 4.13 7.12 7.31
CA LEU A 347 4.21 8.55 7.57
C LEU A 347 5.49 8.84 8.35
N ASP A 348 6.34 9.70 7.82
CA ASP A 348 7.41 10.32 8.60
C ASP A 348 6.81 11.51 9.35
N VAL A 349 6.87 11.46 10.68
CA VAL A 349 6.26 12.46 11.56
C VAL A 349 7.31 13.08 12.45
N VAL A 350 7.29 14.41 12.56
CA VAL A 350 8.00 15.14 13.61
C VAL A 350 7.03 15.38 14.76
N PHE A 351 7.34 14.84 15.93
CA PHE A 351 6.54 14.98 17.12
C PHE A 351 6.85 16.27 17.87
N ASP A 352 5.85 16.80 18.55
CA ASP A 352 5.99 18.06 19.28
C ASP A 352 6.81 17.90 20.56
N SER A 353 6.90 16.68 21.12
CA SER A 353 7.72 16.39 22.30
C SER A 353 8.77 15.34 21.97
N THR A 354 9.88 15.35 22.71
CA THR A 354 10.93 14.34 22.57
C THR A 354 10.55 13.03 23.24
N PHE A 355 11.02 11.90 22.68
CA PHE A 355 10.86 10.57 23.28
C PHE A 355 11.98 9.61 22.88
N MET A 356 12.27 8.63 23.74
CA MET A 356 13.50 7.82 23.66
C MET A 356 13.69 7.02 22.37
N SER A 357 12.60 6.54 21.77
CA SER A 357 12.63 5.72 20.56
C SER A 357 12.58 6.55 19.26
N ALA A 358 12.45 7.88 19.37
CA ALA A 358 12.52 8.74 18.20
C ALA A 358 13.95 8.91 17.68
N THR A 359 14.01 9.30 16.42
CA THR A 359 15.19 9.44 15.59
C THR A 359 15.29 10.87 15.05
N THR A 360 16.32 11.15 14.25
CA THR A 360 16.50 12.43 13.56
C THR A 360 15.92 12.44 12.13
N LEU A 361 15.22 11.38 11.70
CA LEU A 361 14.76 11.19 10.31
C LEU A 361 15.87 11.46 9.28
N ASN A 362 17.04 10.84 9.47
CA ASN A 362 18.27 11.06 8.67
C ASN A 362 18.89 12.46 8.81
N GLY A 363 18.71 13.13 9.96
CA GLY A 363 19.27 14.46 10.21
C GLY A 363 18.37 15.62 9.78
N ARG A 364 17.10 15.36 9.46
CA ARG A 364 16.12 16.39 9.08
C ARG A 364 15.47 17.11 10.26
N CYS A 365 15.44 16.45 11.43
CA CYS A 365 14.92 17.03 12.67
C CYS A 365 15.91 16.81 13.81
N SER A 366 15.68 17.49 14.94
CA SER A 366 16.49 17.30 16.12
C SER A 366 16.38 15.85 16.68
N PRO A 367 17.38 15.39 17.46
CA PRO A 367 17.36 14.07 18.06
C PRO A 367 16.10 13.85 18.91
N PHE A 368 15.60 12.62 18.90
CA PHE A 368 14.43 12.20 19.69
C PHE A 368 13.11 12.90 19.32
N ARG A 369 12.99 13.51 18.13
CA ARG A 369 11.73 14.12 17.65
C ARG A 369 11.02 13.36 16.54
N GLY A 370 11.75 12.72 15.63
CA GLY A 370 11.17 12.17 14.40
C GLY A 370 10.96 10.67 14.44
N SER A 371 9.84 10.17 13.93
CA SER A 371 9.61 8.73 13.80
C SER A 371 8.73 8.40 12.60
N THR A 372 8.99 7.24 11.99
CA THR A 372 8.16 6.69 10.92
C THR A 372 7.09 5.78 11.52
N VAL A 373 5.83 6.10 11.27
CA VAL A 373 4.66 5.37 11.80
C VAL A 373 3.74 4.95 10.64
N PRO A 374 3.02 3.81 10.76
CA PRO A 374 2.02 3.46 9.76
C PRO A 374 0.79 4.38 9.89
N SER A 375 0.09 4.60 8.78
CA SER A 375 -1.04 5.54 8.73
C SER A 375 -2.21 5.14 9.64
N ASN A 376 -2.37 3.86 9.94
CA ASN A 376 -3.38 3.34 10.87
C ASN A 376 -2.99 3.53 12.35
N ALA A 377 -1.77 3.97 12.68
CA ALA A 377 -1.39 4.23 14.06
C ALA A 377 -1.79 5.63 14.57
N VAL A 378 -2.26 6.49 13.66
CA VAL A 378 -2.49 7.91 13.94
C VAL A 378 -3.87 8.37 13.47
N LEU A 379 -4.36 9.44 14.09
CA LEU A 379 -5.58 10.14 13.70
C LEU A 379 -5.23 11.48 13.07
N ASN A 380 -5.81 11.79 11.91
CA ASN A 380 -5.60 13.08 11.21
C ASN A 380 -6.47 14.17 11.83
N LEU A 381 -5.83 15.15 12.49
CA LEU A 381 -6.50 16.28 13.15
C LEU A 381 -6.82 17.42 12.18
N SER A 382 -6.06 17.55 11.09
CA SER A 382 -6.24 18.60 10.08
C SER A 382 -7.33 18.27 9.07
N GLU A 383 -7.38 17.04 8.55
CA GLU A 383 -8.48 16.52 7.73
C GLU A 383 -9.24 15.46 8.53
N ARG A 384 -10.20 15.91 9.35
CA ARG A 384 -10.99 15.05 10.24
C ARG A 384 -11.91 14.13 9.43
N GLN A 385 -11.57 12.85 9.37
CA GLN A 385 -12.27 11.85 8.55
C GLN A 385 -13.06 10.83 9.37
N VAL A 386 -12.66 10.59 10.63
CA VAL A 386 -13.29 9.61 11.53
C VAL A 386 -14.18 10.33 12.55
N VAL A 387 -14.99 11.30 12.09
CA VAL A 387 -15.80 12.13 12.99
C VAL A 387 -17.14 11.47 13.26
N ALA A 388 -17.43 11.21 14.53
CA ALA A 388 -18.77 10.88 14.97
C ALA A 388 -19.58 12.17 15.12
N MET A 389 -20.44 12.45 14.15
CA MET A 389 -21.29 13.63 14.23
C MET A 389 -22.37 13.44 15.31
N SER A 390 -22.52 14.43 16.18
CA SER A 390 -23.68 14.53 17.07
C SER A 390 -24.95 14.75 16.26
N GLU A 391 -26.12 14.39 16.80
CA GLU A 391 -27.41 14.61 16.12
C GLU A 391 -27.63 16.09 15.76
N ALA A 392 -27.21 17.02 16.63
CA ALA A 392 -27.25 18.46 16.37
C ALA A 392 -26.29 18.89 15.24
N ALA A 393 -25.14 18.23 15.09
CA ALA A 393 -24.21 18.47 13.99
C ALA A 393 -24.70 17.84 12.68
N LYS A 394 -25.30 16.64 12.72
CA LYS A 394 -25.98 16.03 11.56
C LYS A 394 -27.13 16.90 11.05
N ALA A 395 -27.88 17.54 11.95
CA ALA A 395 -28.95 18.48 11.60
C ALA A 395 -28.46 19.84 11.05
N ARG A 396 -27.25 20.27 11.43
CA ARG A 396 -26.61 21.51 10.95
C ARG A 396 -25.72 21.33 9.73
N ALA A 397 -25.28 20.11 9.45
CA ALA A 397 -24.58 19.80 8.22
C ALA A 397 -25.49 20.23 7.06
N PRO A 398 -24.97 20.99 6.07
CA PRO A 398 -25.76 21.28 4.90
C PRO A 398 -26.13 19.93 4.33
N SER A 399 -27.43 19.59 4.37
CA SER A 399 -27.94 18.49 3.57
C SER A 399 -27.35 18.74 2.19
N ARG A 400 -26.60 17.77 1.66
CA ARG A 400 -26.34 17.74 0.23
C ARG A 400 -27.71 17.54 -0.39
N GLN A 401 -28.48 18.63 -0.51
CA GLN A 401 -29.56 18.73 -1.45
C GLN A 401 -28.86 18.43 -2.76
N SER A 402 -29.03 17.20 -3.24
CA SER A 402 -28.85 16.89 -4.63
C SER A 402 -29.73 17.89 -5.36
N LEU A 403 -29.13 18.99 -5.81
CA LEU A 403 -29.79 19.95 -6.64
C LEU A 403 -30.31 19.14 -7.83
N PRO A 404 -31.64 19.04 -8.03
CA PRO A 404 -32.13 18.43 -9.25
C PRO A 404 -31.59 19.29 -10.39
N LEU A 405 -30.86 18.66 -11.31
CA LEU A 405 -30.35 19.32 -12.52
C LEU A 405 -31.53 20.03 -13.20
N ARG A 406 -31.55 21.36 -13.12
CA ARG A 406 -32.48 22.18 -13.88
C ARG A 406 -31.97 22.23 -15.32
N PRO A 407 -32.73 21.74 -16.31
CA PRO A 407 -32.36 21.92 -17.71
C PRO A 407 -32.71 23.36 -18.10
N GLY A 408 -31.68 24.19 -18.28
CA GLY A 408 -31.81 25.52 -18.91
C GLY A 408 -31.39 26.69 -18.03
N GLY A 409 -30.08 26.92 -17.92
CA GLY A 409 -29.53 28.16 -17.35
C GLY A 409 -28.02 28.21 -17.56
N ARG A 410 -27.55 29.07 -18.46
CA ARG A 410 -26.13 29.28 -18.76
C ARG A 410 -25.43 29.99 -17.59
N GLY A 411 -24.33 29.43 -17.07
CA GLY A 411 -23.39 30.17 -16.23
C GLY A 411 -22.41 29.32 -15.41
N ALA A 412 -21.18 29.18 -15.92
CA ALA A 412 -19.90 28.97 -15.22
C ALA A 412 -19.62 27.70 -14.36
N ALA A 413 -18.83 26.81 -14.97
CA ALA A 413 -17.63 26.12 -14.46
C ALA A 413 -17.63 25.45 -13.07
N SER A 414 -17.58 24.11 -13.05
CA SER A 414 -16.47 23.35 -12.43
C SER A 414 -16.50 21.88 -12.87
N SER A 415 -15.33 21.38 -13.27
CA SER A 415 -15.12 20.09 -13.92
C SER A 415 -15.11 18.92 -12.93
N ALA A 416 -15.98 17.93 -13.17
CA ALA A 416 -15.72 16.51 -12.89
C ALA A 416 -16.87 15.65 -13.48
N VAL A 417 -16.69 15.09 -14.68
CA VAL A 417 -17.60 14.05 -15.20
C VAL A 417 -16.80 13.00 -15.98
N ASN A 418 -16.65 11.82 -15.37
CA ASN A 418 -16.62 10.55 -16.07
C ASN A 418 -18.04 10.30 -16.61
N GLY A 419 -18.17 10.14 -17.93
CA GLY A 419 -19.45 9.79 -18.57
C GLY A 419 -19.18 9.13 -19.91
N TYR A 420 -19.35 7.81 -19.96
CA TYR A 420 -19.30 7.02 -21.20
C TYR A 420 -20.48 7.41 -22.09
N GLY A 421 -20.21 8.01 -23.24
CA GLY A 421 -21.19 8.26 -24.29
C GLY A 421 -20.57 9.05 -25.45
N ALA A 422 -20.49 8.45 -26.63
CA ALA A 422 -19.97 9.12 -27.81
C ALA A 422 -20.90 10.29 -28.25
N PRO A 423 -20.36 11.44 -28.64
CA PRO A 423 -21.17 12.58 -29.06
C PRO A 423 -21.77 12.34 -30.46
N GLY A 424 -23.10 12.46 -30.58
CA GLY A 424 -23.81 12.48 -31.87
C GLY A 424 -24.96 11.49 -32.07
N GLY A 425 -25.27 10.63 -31.07
CA GLY A 425 -26.42 9.72 -31.15
C GLY A 425 -27.75 10.37 -30.73
N PRO A 426 -28.90 9.88 -31.21
CA PRO A 426 -30.22 10.35 -30.78
C PRO A 426 -30.41 10.16 -29.27
N GLN A 427 -30.94 11.20 -28.63
CA GLN A 427 -31.13 11.29 -27.18
C GLN A 427 -32.10 10.18 -26.71
N LEU A 428 -31.57 9.19 -25.98
CA LEU A 428 -32.38 8.10 -25.44
C LEU A 428 -33.31 8.64 -24.35
N ARG A 429 -34.63 8.60 -24.61
CA ARG A 429 -35.67 8.86 -23.61
C ARG A 429 -35.93 7.60 -22.81
N GLN A 430 -36.11 7.75 -21.50
CA GLN A 430 -36.51 6.65 -20.62
C GLN A 430 -37.87 6.11 -21.09
N ALA A 431 -37.94 4.82 -21.44
CA ALA A 431 -39.18 4.18 -21.83
C ALA A 431 -40.09 4.02 -20.59
N GLY A 432 -41.37 4.33 -20.74
CA GLY A 432 -42.38 4.04 -19.74
C GLY A 432 -42.51 2.52 -19.51
N THR A 433 -42.86 2.13 -18.29
CA THR A 433 -42.99 0.74 -17.88
C THR A 433 -43.97 -0.01 -18.81
N PRO A 434 -43.55 -1.09 -19.48
CA PRO A 434 -44.44 -1.84 -20.36
C PRO A 434 -45.58 -2.49 -19.57
N PRO A 435 -46.79 -2.60 -20.15
CA PRO A 435 -47.92 -3.25 -19.50
C PRO A 435 -47.66 -4.75 -19.25
N ALA A 436 -48.30 -5.31 -18.23
CA ALA A 436 -48.11 -6.70 -17.82
C ALA A 436 -48.42 -7.68 -18.97
N LEU A 437 -47.48 -8.60 -19.23
CA LEU A 437 -47.59 -9.64 -20.26
C LEU A 437 -48.81 -10.54 -19.98
N ARG A 438 -49.81 -10.48 -20.86
CA ARG A 438 -50.85 -11.52 -20.94
C ARG A 438 -50.48 -12.53 -22.02
N GLY A 439 -49.84 -13.63 -21.61
CA GLY A 439 -49.49 -14.75 -22.48
C GLY A 439 -48.33 -15.58 -21.94
N SER A 440 -48.22 -16.84 -22.38
CA SER A 440 -47.14 -17.74 -21.97
C SER A 440 -45.83 -17.41 -22.70
N PHE A 441 -44.71 -17.57 -21.97
CA PHE A 441 -43.35 -17.19 -22.39
C PHE A 441 -42.88 -17.77 -23.73
N ARG A 442 -43.54 -18.82 -24.24
CA ARG A 442 -43.16 -19.48 -25.49
C ARG A 442 -43.50 -18.67 -26.76
N GLY A 443 -44.48 -17.78 -26.71
CA GLY A 443 -44.89 -16.97 -27.87
C GLY A 443 -43.98 -15.77 -28.15
N ALA A 444 -43.27 -15.25 -27.14
CA ALA A 444 -42.45 -14.04 -27.26
C ALA A 444 -41.08 -14.27 -27.91
N VAL A 445 -40.58 -15.52 -27.89
CA VAL A 445 -39.23 -15.86 -28.38
C VAL A 445 -39.23 -16.28 -29.86
N ALA A 446 -40.37 -16.75 -30.38
CA ALA A 446 -40.44 -17.31 -31.73
C ALA A 446 -40.86 -16.32 -32.83
N GLY A 447 -41.22 -15.08 -32.50
CA GLY A 447 -41.44 -14.02 -33.51
C GLY A 447 -42.46 -14.35 -34.61
N ILE A 448 -43.51 -15.12 -34.31
CA ILE A 448 -44.54 -15.52 -35.28
C ILE A 448 -45.94 -15.18 -34.75
N ASN A 449 -46.51 -14.10 -35.28
CA ASN A 449 -47.89 -13.93 -35.74
C ASN A 449 -48.12 -12.41 -35.94
N GLY A 450 -48.56 -11.91 -37.09
CA GLY A 450 -49.36 -12.53 -38.14
C GLY A 450 -50.82 -12.04 -38.04
N ASN A 451 -51.08 -10.90 -38.68
CA ASN A 451 -52.35 -10.38 -39.21
C ASN A 451 -53.58 -10.09 -38.32
N GLY A 452 -54.05 -8.84 -38.44
CA GLY A 452 -55.42 -8.40 -38.08
C GLY A 452 -55.65 -6.90 -38.31
N VAL A 453 -55.95 -6.51 -39.55
CA VAL A 453 -56.33 -5.16 -40.09
C VAL A 453 -57.87 -4.93 -39.92
N PRO A 454 -58.56 -3.77 -40.18
CA PRO A 454 -58.21 -2.33 -40.41
C PRO A 454 -59.06 -1.27 -39.61
N ARG A 455 -58.61 0.01 -39.61
CA ARG A 455 -59.42 1.23 -39.93
C ARG A 455 -58.49 2.47 -39.98
N GLY A 456 -58.18 3.03 -41.17
CA GLY A 456 -58.82 4.22 -41.76
C GLY A 456 -58.14 5.51 -41.24
N GLY A 457 -57.56 6.44 -41.99
CA GLY A 457 -57.49 6.72 -43.43
C GLY A 457 -56.60 7.95 -43.66
N PHE A 458 -56.61 8.44 -44.91
CA PHE A 458 -56.02 9.68 -45.43
C PHE A 458 -54.56 9.68 -45.92
N VAL A 459 -54.44 9.61 -47.26
CA VAL A 459 -53.33 10.11 -48.09
C VAL A 459 -53.65 11.57 -48.47
N PRO A 460 -52.65 12.40 -48.82
CA PRO A 460 -52.53 12.69 -50.25
C PRO A 460 -51.09 12.69 -50.79
N ARG A 461 -51.00 12.25 -52.06
CA ARG A 461 -49.84 12.26 -52.94
C ARG A 461 -49.49 13.67 -53.44
N GLY A 462 -48.20 13.88 -53.70
CA GLY A 462 -47.65 14.77 -54.74
C GLY A 462 -46.13 14.52 -54.84
N ARG A 463 -45.59 13.83 -55.85
CA ARG A 463 -45.23 14.26 -57.23
C ARG A 463 -44.08 15.32 -57.19
N GLY A 464 -42.90 15.17 -57.80
CA GLY A 464 -42.28 14.18 -58.67
C GLY A 464 -40.92 14.71 -59.20
N GLY A 465 -40.20 13.89 -59.97
CA GLY A 465 -39.04 14.25 -60.82
C GLY A 465 -37.69 13.72 -60.31
N GLY A 466 -36.84 12.97 -61.04
CA GLY A 466 -36.85 12.50 -62.43
C GLY A 466 -35.53 12.84 -63.16
N GLY A 467 -34.63 11.86 -63.30
CA GLY A 467 -33.47 11.81 -64.24
C GLY A 467 -32.16 12.46 -63.72
N GLN A 468 -30.93 11.99 -63.99
CA GLN A 468 -30.40 10.89 -64.82
C GLN A 468 -28.93 10.61 -64.41
N GLN A 469 -28.47 9.39 -64.69
CA GLN A 469 -27.16 8.72 -64.47
C GLN A 469 -25.95 9.35 -65.23
N PRO A 470 -24.67 8.88 -65.14
CA PRO A 470 -24.19 7.52 -64.80
C PRO A 470 -22.88 7.32 -63.97
N ASN A 471 -22.90 6.19 -63.25
CA ASN A 471 -21.91 5.11 -63.07
C ASN A 471 -20.43 5.39 -62.69
N GLY A 472 -19.96 4.70 -61.62
CA GLY A 472 -18.53 4.46 -61.38
C GLY A 472 -18.11 4.08 -59.95
N GLN A 473 -18.23 2.78 -59.61
CA GLN A 473 -17.38 1.97 -58.70
C GLN A 473 -17.00 2.47 -57.29
N GLN A 474 -17.42 1.69 -56.25
CA GLN A 474 -16.54 1.12 -55.19
C GLN A 474 -17.35 0.29 -54.18
N VAL A 475 -16.87 -0.92 -53.86
CA VAL A 475 -17.48 -1.90 -52.92
C VAL A 475 -16.53 -2.08 -51.72
N PRO A 476 -17.03 -2.14 -50.46
CA PRO A 476 -16.20 -2.34 -49.26
C PRO A 476 -16.05 -3.82 -48.84
N PRO A 477 -15.05 -4.13 -47.97
CA PRO A 477 -14.48 -5.47 -47.87
C PRO A 477 -15.08 -6.36 -46.76
N SER A 478 -15.07 -7.67 -47.03
CA SER A 478 -15.37 -8.78 -46.12
C SER A 478 -14.09 -9.51 -45.69
N TYR A 479 -13.92 -9.77 -44.40
CA TYR A 479 -12.84 -10.60 -43.82
C TYR A 479 -13.20 -12.09 -43.81
N PRO A 480 -12.27 -13.00 -44.18
CA PRO A 480 -12.38 -14.44 -43.93
C PRO A 480 -11.48 -14.93 -42.77
N PRO A 481 -11.73 -16.15 -42.22
CA PRO A 481 -11.06 -16.69 -41.01
C PRO A 481 -9.82 -17.55 -41.35
N PRO A 482 -8.92 -17.84 -40.39
CA PRO A 482 -7.86 -18.81 -40.62
C PRO A 482 -8.14 -20.19 -39.97
N ARG A 483 -7.64 -21.22 -40.66
CA ARG A 483 -7.79 -22.65 -40.44
C ARG A 483 -6.38 -23.28 -40.48
N GLY A 484 -6.03 -24.09 -39.47
CA GLY A 484 -4.93 -25.09 -39.47
C GLY A 484 -3.50 -24.53 -39.60
N GLY A 485 -2.43 -25.13 -39.08
CA GLY A 485 -2.22 -26.47 -38.53
C GLY A 485 -0.87 -27.01 -39.04
N MET A 486 0.02 -27.31 -38.08
CA MET A 486 1.04 -28.38 -38.07
C MET A 486 2.49 -28.18 -38.60
N ASN A 487 3.38 -28.74 -37.75
CA ASN A 487 4.72 -29.33 -37.96
C ASN A 487 5.92 -28.36 -38.04
N GLY A 488 7.05 -28.57 -37.36
CA GLY A 488 7.55 -29.63 -36.48
C GLY A 488 9.08 -29.48 -36.33
N GLU A 489 9.63 -29.87 -35.16
CA GLU A 489 11.05 -30.22 -34.85
C GLU A 489 12.15 -29.14 -35.05
N ALA A 490 13.20 -28.94 -34.24
CA ALA A 490 13.79 -29.37 -32.96
C ALA A 490 15.11 -28.52 -32.79
N PRO A 491 16.02 -28.67 -31.79
CA PRO A 491 15.94 -29.21 -30.44
C PRO A 491 16.42 -28.21 -29.34
N GLY A 492 16.10 -28.53 -28.09
CA GLY A 492 16.43 -27.76 -26.90
C GLY A 492 17.85 -27.92 -26.37
N PHE A 493 18.32 -26.86 -25.70
CA PHE A 493 19.54 -26.78 -24.91
C PHE A 493 19.18 -26.88 -23.42
N ALA A 494 19.83 -27.80 -22.70
CA ALA A 494 19.71 -27.98 -21.26
C ALA A 494 21.04 -27.63 -20.57
N PRO A 495 21.05 -26.96 -19.40
CA PRO A 495 22.22 -26.95 -18.54
C PRO A 495 22.09 -28.00 -17.42
N ARG A 496 23.11 -28.86 -17.40
CA ARG A 496 23.45 -29.84 -16.35
C ARG A 496 23.76 -29.17 -15.01
N GLY A 497 23.36 -29.85 -13.94
CA GLY A 497 23.96 -29.69 -12.62
C GLY A 497 25.34 -30.35 -12.48
N GLY A 498 26.10 -29.90 -11.50
CA GLY A 498 27.37 -30.45 -11.01
C GLY A 498 27.74 -29.75 -9.70
N VAL A 499 27.52 -30.38 -8.54
CA VAL A 499 28.53 -31.09 -7.71
C VAL A 499 29.66 -30.18 -7.19
N GLY A 500 29.73 -30.02 -5.87
CA GLY A 500 30.90 -29.50 -5.17
C GLY A 500 31.40 -30.48 -4.10
N PRO A 501 32.70 -30.47 -3.76
CA PRO A 501 33.14 -31.01 -2.48
C PRO A 501 34.17 -30.15 -1.71
N ARG A 502 33.94 -30.06 -0.39
CA ARG A 502 34.85 -30.08 0.79
C ARG A 502 36.17 -29.26 0.82
N GLY A 503 36.34 -28.47 1.90
CA GLY A 503 37.51 -28.61 2.80
C GLY A 503 38.19 -27.33 3.38
N ALA A 504 38.19 -27.23 4.72
CA ALA A 504 39.18 -26.63 5.65
C ALA A 504 39.22 -25.09 5.95
N GLY A 505 39.15 -24.74 7.26
CA GLY A 505 39.20 -23.38 7.87
C GLY A 505 40.63 -22.89 8.21
N PRO A 506 40.92 -22.17 9.34
CA PRO A 506 40.09 -21.43 10.32
C PRO A 506 40.55 -19.94 10.53
N GLY A 507 39.72 -19.05 11.12
CA GLY A 507 40.21 -17.73 11.55
C GLY A 507 39.18 -16.66 12.01
N ARG A 508 39.04 -16.53 13.33
CA ARG A 508 38.78 -15.33 14.18
C ARG A 508 37.99 -14.11 13.62
N GLY A 509 36.89 -13.79 14.32
CA GLY A 509 36.70 -12.46 14.94
C GLY A 509 35.42 -11.66 14.64
N GLY A 510 34.54 -11.50 15.65
CA GLY A 510 33.94 -10.20 15.99
C GLY A 510 32.46 -9.91 15.65
N ASN A 511 31.64 -9.85 16.72
CA ASN A 511 30.37 -9.10 16.96
C ASN A 511 29.12 -9.46 16.13
N ARG A 512 28.07 -10.12 16.66
CA ARG A 512 27.15 -9.83 17.80
C ARG A 512 26.49 -8.44 17.76
N GLN A 513 25.22 -8.41 17.36
CA GLN A 513 24.11 -7.81 18.10
C GLN A 513 22.77 -8.28 17.50
N GLY A 514 22.18 -9.28 18.14
CA GLY A 514 20.81 -9.76 17.92
C GLY A 514 20.01 -9.58 19.22
N TYR A 515 18.72 -9.33 19.06
CA TYR A 515 17.73 -8.99 20.07
C TYR A 515 17.79 -9.82 21.36
N THR A 516 17.83 -9.13 22.51
CA THR A 516 17.53 -9.67 23.83
C THR A 516 16.05 -9.48 24.14
N VAL A 517 15.33 -10.59 24.31
CA VAL A 517 14.01 -10.63 24.96
C VAL A 517 14.26 -10.65 26.46
N ILE A 518 13.66 -9.70 27.19
CA ILE A 518 13.64 -9.73 28.66
C ILE A 518 12.29 -10.33 29.04
N ASP A 519 12.29 -11.62 29.37
CA ASP A 519 11.18 -12.29 30.04
C ASP A 519 11.69 -12.69 31.43
N ASN A 520 10.99 -12.23 32.48
CA ASN A 520 11.45 -12.28 33.87
C ASN A 520 10.80 -13.46 34.61
N THR A 521 10.92 -14.66 34.05
CA THR A 521 10.52 -15.91 34.71
C THR A 521 11.67 -16.91 34.69
N ASP A 522 11.97 -17.49 35.85
CA ASP A 522 13.04 -18.48 36.02
C ASP A 522 12.73 -19.74 35.18
N PRO A 523 13.53 -20.08 34.16
CA PRO A 523 13.26 -21.21 33.27
C PRO A 523 13.47 -22.58 33.94
N THR A 524 13.68 -22.62 35.26
CA THR A 524 13.93 -23.85 36.02
C THR A 524 12.87 -24.19 37.04
N GLU A 525 11.82 -23.37 37.18
CA GLU A 525 10.73 -23.61 38.12
C GLU A 525 9.93 -24.86 37.71
N GLY A 526 9.98 -25.91 38.54
CA GLY A 526 9.23 -27.16 38.34
C GLY A 526 9.96 -28.31 37.61
N VAL A 527 11.21 -28.13 37.19
CA VAL A 527 11.97 -29.20 36.50
C VAL A 527 12.74 -30.06 37.51
N VAL A 528 12.22 -31.26 37.81
CA VAL A 528 12.95 -32.26 38.58
C VAL A 528 14.05 -32.88 37.71
N ARG A 529 15.30 -32.50 37.96
CA ARG A 529 16.45 -33.10 37.29
C ARG A 529 16.73 -34.49 37.87
N ASN A 530 16.85 -35.49 36.99
CA ASN A 530 17.06 -36.90 37.30
C ASN A 530 15.89 -37.56 38.04
N ASN A 531 14.71 -37.60 37.41
CA ASN A 531 13.58 -38.39 37.91
C ASN A 531 13.88 -39.91 37.81
N PRO A 532 14.05 -40.63 38.93
CA PRO A 532 14.35 -42.07 38.92
C PRO A 532 13.14 -42.94 38.55
N GLY A 533 11.96 -42.35 38.37
CA GLY A 533 10.72 -43.04 37.97
C GLY A 533 10.41 -43.03 36.46
N PHE A 534 11.28 -42.46 35.62
CA PHE A 534 11.02 -42.41 34.18
C PHE A 534 11.24 -43.77 33.50
N ARG A 535 10.15 -44.41 33.06
CA ARG A 535 10.18 -45.62 32.24
C ARG A 535 9.70 -45.30 30.82
N PRO A 536 10.55 -45.38 29.79
CA PRO A 536 10.13 -45.13 28.41
C PRO A 536 9.25 -46.28 27.89
N GLN A 537 8.03 -45.96 27.47
CA GLN A 537 7.12 -46.87 26.77
C GLN A 537 7.38 -46.80 25.25
N ASN A 538 7.44 -47.96 24.59
CA ASN A 538 7.72 -48.09 23.16
C ASN A 538 6.39 -48.15 22.37
N TYR A 539 6.11 -47.15 21.53
CA TYR A 539 4.89 -47.06 20.73
C TYR A 539 4.99 -47.87 19.43
N ASN A 540 5.03 -49.20 19.54
CA ASN A 540 5.10 -50.06 18.35
C ASN A 540 3.97 -51.11 18.24
N ASN A 541 2.85 -50.92 18.94
CA ASN A 541 1.65 -51.73 18.72
C ASN A 541 0.39 -50.92 19.06
N VAL A 542 -0.17 -50.23 18.08
CA VAL A 542 -1.58 -49.82 18.07
C VAL A 542 -2.18 -50.44 16.81
N ALA A 543 -3.21 -51.26 16.97
CA ALA A 543 -3.91 -51.89 15.86
C ALA A 543 -4.69 -50.84 15.04
N PRO A 544 -4.73 -50.93 13.70
CA PRO A 544 -5.53 -50.02 12.89
C PRO A 544 -7.03 -50.21 13.18
N PRO A 545 -7.85 -49.14 13.09
CA PRO A 545 -9.29 -49.22 13.23
C PRO A 545 -9.90 -50.20 12.22
N ALA A 546 -10.84 -51.01 12.68
CA ALA A 546 -11.68 -51.82 11.82
C ALA A 546 -12.61 -50.90 11.04
N ASP A 547 -12.34 -50.74 9.74
CA ASP A 547 -13.32 -50.72 8.65
C ASP A 547 -12.72 -49.97 7.46
N LEU A 548 -11.98 -50.70 6.62
CA LEU A 548 -11.67 -50.34 5.23
C LEU A 548 -11.01 -51.54 4.56
N ASN A 549 -11.81 -52.53 4.16
CA ASN A 549 -11.57 -53.31 2.95
C ASN A 549 -12.77 -54.22 2.62
N ASN A 550 -13.48 -53.86 1.56
CA ASN A 550 -13.96 -54.79 0.55
C ASN A 550 -14.14 -53.96 -0.74
N ASP A 551 -13.69 -54.31 -1.94
CA ASP A 551 -12.72 -55.28 -2.42
C ASP A 551 -12.74 -55.08 -3.95
N ARG A 552 -11.67 -54.59 -4.57
CA ARG A 552 -11.42 -54.75 -6.03
C ARG A 552 -9.92 -54.62 -6.29
N GLY A 553 -9.21 -55.75 -6.33
CA GLY A 553 -7.76 -55.72 -6.53
C GLY A 553 -7.13 -57.01 -7.03
N ARG A 554 -7.55 -57.44 -8.21
CA ARG A 554 -7.00 -58.49 -9.07
C ARG A 554 -5.45 -58.62 -9.05
N GLY A 555 -4.95 -59.77 -8.58
CA GLY A 555 -3.92 -60.57 -9.27
C GLY A 555 -2.44 -60.42 -8.87
N GLY A 556 -1.77 -61.57 -8.66
CA GLY A 556 -0.41 -61.76 -9.17
C GLY A 556 0.69 -62.24 -8.22
N ARG A 557 0.73 -63.56 -7.96
CA ARG A 557 1.91 -64.46 -7.93
C ARG A 557 3.26 -63.94 -7.38
N GLY A 558 3.76 -64.67 -6.37
CA GLY A 558 5.07 -65.34 -6.51
C GLY A 558 6.02 -65.35 -5.30
N ARG A 559 6.23 -66.57 -4.76
CA ARG A 559 7.49 -67.19 -4.25
C ARG A 559 8.40 -66.32 -3.35
N GLY A 560 8.80 -66.71 -2.14
CA GLY A 560 8.95 -68.01 -1.50
C GLY A 560 10.23 -68.01 -0.64
N ARG A 561 10.29 -68.95 0.33
CA ARG A 561 11.40 -69.28 1.27
C ARG A 561 11.54 -68.32 2.46
N GLY A 562 11.49 -68.74 3.73
CA GLY A 562 11.50 -70.07 4.34
C GLY A 562 12.72 -70.25 5.26
N ARG A 563 12.45 -70.71 6.50
CA ARG A 563 13.35 -71.07 7.64
C ARG A 563 13.64 -69.92 8.60
N GLY A 564 13.45 -70.04 9.91
CA GLY A 564 12.98 -71.16 10.74
C GLY A 564 13.62 -71.11 12.14
N ARG A 565 12.87 -71.62 13.12
CA ARG A 565 13.24 -72.00 14.51
C ARG A 565 13.40 -70.83 15.50
N GLY A 566 12.79 -70.85 16.68
CA GLY A 566 11.93 -71.85 17.31
C GLY A 566 12.01 -71.76 18.85
N ARG A 567 10.89 -72.09 19.50
CA ARG A 567 10.71 -72.48 20.92
C ARG A 567 11.01 -71.40 21.97
N GLY A 568 10.21 -71.22 23.01
CA GLY A 568 9.03 -71.94 23.48
C GLY A 568 8.68 -71.43 24.88
N ASP A 569 7.41 -71.66 25.24
CA ASP A 569 6.88 -71.82 26.60
C ASP A 569 7.02 -70.65 27.61
N ALA A 570 6.12 -70.47 28.56
CA ALA A 570 4.75 -70.92 28.77
C ALA A 570 4.16 -70.02 29.88
N VAL A 571 2.91 -69.62 29.67
CA VAL A 571 1.75 -69.66 30.59
C VAL A 571 2.04 -69.60 32.10
N VAL A 572 1.48 -68.59 32.81
CA VAL A 572 0.50 -68.76 33.93
C VAL A 572 -0.35 -67.49 34.08
N ALA A 573 -1.65 -67.70 34.27
CA ALA A 573 -2.77 -66.76 34.40
C ALA A 573 -2.93 -66.18 35.84
N PRO A 574 -3.85 -65.22 36.06
CA PRO A 574 -3.80 -64.25 37.16
C PRO A 574 -4.76 -64.57 38.32
N ALA A 575 -4.59 -63.87 39.45
CA ALA A 575 -5.61 -63.77 40.48
C ALA A 575 -5.62 -62.40 41.18
N ALA A 576 -6.81 -61.80 41.15
CA ALA A 576 -7.52 -61.13 42.25
C ALA A 576 -6.96 -59.83 42.89
N THR A 577 -7.78 -58.79 42.73
CA THR A 577 -8.08 -57.64 43.62
C THR A 577 -8.42 -58.05 45.08
N PRO A 578 -8.71 -57.16 46.07
CA PRO A 578 -8.97 -55.70 46.05
C PRO A 578 -8.42 -54.89 47.26
N THR A 579 -8.86 -53.63 47.35
CA THR A 579 -8.87 -52.69 48.51
C THR A 579 -7.51 -52.12 48.91
N SER A 580 -7.33 -50.81 49.07
CA SER A 580 -8.19 -49.75 49.64
C SER A 580 -7.88 -48.39 49.01
#